data_AF-A0A1N6D3E1-F1
#
_entry.id   AF-A0A1N6D3E1-F1
#
_cell.length_a   1.000
_cell.length_b   1.000
_cell.length_c   1.000
_cell.angle_alpha   90.00
_cell.angle_beta   90.00
_cell.angle_gamma   90.00
#
_symmetry.space_group_name_H-M   'P 1'
#
loop_
_entity.id
_entity.type
_entity.pdbx_description
1 polymer ?
#
loop_
_entity_poly.entity_id
_entity_poly.type
_entity_poly.pdbx_seq_one_letter_code
_entity_poly.pdbx_strand_id
1 'polypeptide(L)'
;MKLAKALWSLGSFLVNGTIIVYIFLSSKAPANLEERFAYINENWGIYNAHWKIEFLLMTMVAIGAFYFAIKSKKISWSLITIGQLVLLMIYPLMLGGYHNNPIDLAKMINQIATIIFVFGNIIFLSGLFVLYIKDNILKPWLRYTAVAFASIEVLVLLFVFADVLTWQQTMVTAPLVNVLYLINAYYGLKLKME
;
A
#
# COMPACT_ATOMS: atom_id res chain seq x y z
N MET A 1 -19.25 2.85 -13.61
CA MET A 1 -19.06 1.52 -12.98
C MET A 1 -17.91 0.71 -13.57
N LYS A 2 -17.94 0.34 -14.87
CA LYS A 2 -16.90 -0.53 -15.48
C LYS A 2 -15.48 0.00 -15.27
N LEU A 3 -15.27 1.30 -15.44
CA LEU A 3 -13.98 1.95 -15.22
C LEU A 3 -13.50 1.83 -13.76
N ALA A 4 -14.30 2.23 -12.77
CA ALA A 4 -13.91 2.14 -11.35
C ALA A 4 -13.54 0.70 -10.91
N LYS A 5 -14.31 -0.30 -11.37
CA LYS A 5 -13.99 -1.71 -11.17
C LYS A 5 -12.66 -2.10 -11.82
N ALA A 6 -12.43 -1.67 -13.06
CA ALA A 6 -11.18 -1.94 -13.76
C ALA A 6 -10.00 -1.29 -13.05
N LEU A 7 -10.10 -0.02 -12.64
CA LEU A 7 -9.05 0.71 -11.93
C LEU A 7 -8.70 0.05 -10.58
N TRP A 8 -9.71 -0.27 -9.76
CA TRP A 8 -9.48 -0.99 -8.51
C TRP A 8 -8.84 -2.36 -8.74
N SER A 9 -9.39 -3.15 -9.67
CA SER A 9 -8.97 -4.55 -9.85
C SER A 9 -7.59 -4.65 -10.48
N LEU A 10 -7.35 -3.89 -11.56
CA LEU A 10 -6.08 -3.86 -12.26
C LEU A 10 -5.01 -3.20 -11.41
N GLY A 11 -5.33 -2.08 -10.74
CA GLY A 11 -4.41 -1.42 -9.81
C GLY A 11 -3.96 -2.37 -8.70
N SER A 12 -4.92 -3.01 -8.02
CA SER A 12 -4.61 -3.98 -6.95
C SER A 12 -3.78 -5.16 -7.45
N PHE A 13 -4.08 -5.68 -8.64
CA PHE A 13 -3.29 -6.76 -9.24
C PHE A 13 -1.85 -6.32 -9.54
N LEU A 14 -1.67 -5.17 -10.19
CA LEU A 14 -0.35 -4.69 -10.61
C LEU A 14 0.52 -4.21 -9.45
N VAL A 15 -0.07 -3.74 -8.34
CA VAL A 15 0.67 -3.40 -7.11
C VAL A 15 1.46 -4.60 -6.55
N ASN A 16 0.99 -5.84 -6.74
CA ASN A 16 1.79 -7.02 -6.38
C ASN A 16 3.13 -7.05 -7.15
N GLY A 17 3.09 -6.69 -8.43
CA GLY A 17 4.28 -6.62 -9.26
C GLY A 17 5.27 -5.58 -8.75
N THR A 18 4.78 -4.41 -8.31
CA THR A 18 5.66 -3.38 -7.75
C THR A 18 6.24 -3.78 -6.41
N ILE A 19 5.49 -4.46 -5.54
CA ILE A 19 6.02 -4.99 -4.28
C ILE A 19 7.14 -6.00 -4.54
N ILE A 20 7.00 -6.89 -5.53
CA ILE A 20 8.07 -7.83 -5.92
C ILE A 20 9.32 -7.07 -6.42
N VAL A 21 9.13 -6.06 -7.27
CA VAL A 21 10.23 -5.20 -7.74
C VAL A 21 10.90 -4.48 -6.58
N TYR A 22 10.13 -3.95 -5.63
CA TYR A 22 10.66 -3.28 -4.45
C TYR A 22 11.52 -4.23 -3.60
N ILE A 23 11.06 -5.45 -3.35
CA ILE A 23 11.82 -6.48 -2.62
C ILE A 23 13.14 -6.77 -3.34
N PHE A 24 13.12 -6.91 -4.66
CA PHE A 24 14.33 -7.15 -5.46
C PHE A 24 15.30 -5.97 -5.46
N LEU A 25 14.81 -4.73 -5.54
CA LEU A 25 15.67 -3.54 -5.44
C LEU A 25 16.25 -3.41 -4.02
N SER A 26 15.44 -3.69 -3.00
CA SER A 26 15.83 -3.58 -1.60
C SER A 26 16.84 -4.65 -1.18
N SER A 27 16.80 -5.85 -1.79
CA SER A 27 17.77 -6.92 -1.50
C SER A 27 19.17 -6.64 -2.06
N LYS A 28 19.28 -5.75 -3.05
CA LYS A 28 20.56 -5.31 -3.63
C LYS A 28 21.14 -4.08 -2.93
N ALA A 29 20.30 -3.29 -2.28
CA ALA A 29 20.72 -2.06 -1.63
C ALA A 29 21.51 -2.35 -0.33
N PRO A 30 22.59 -1.60 -0.05
CA PRO A 30 23.33 -1.71 1.21
C PRO A 30 22.43 -1.59 2.46
N ALA A 31 22.85 -2.21 3.57
CA ALA A 31 22.13 -2.08 4.85
C ALA A 31 22.44 -0.75 5.54
N ASN A 32 23.67 -0.24 5.39
CA ASN A 32 24.06 1.07 5.89
C ASN A 32 23.24 2.15 5.17
N LEU A 33 22.71 3.10 5.93
CA LEU A 33 21.82 4.14 5.42
C LEU A 33 22.52 5.07 4.42
N GLU A 34 23.77 5.47 4.66
CA GLU A 34 24.51 6.38 3.79
C GLU A 34 24.87 5.72 2.46
N GLU A 35 25.37 4.48 2.54
CA GLU A 35 25.64 3.66 1.36
C GLU A 35 24.36 3.36 0.58
N ARG A 36 23.25 3.10 1.26
CA ARG A 36 21.93 2.91 0.64
C ARG A 36 21.47 4.17 -0.07
N PHE A 37 21.65 5.33 0.54
CA PHE A 37 21.29 6.60 -0.08
C PHE A 37 22.12 6.89 -1.33
N ALA A 38 23.44 6.66 -1.27
CA ALA A 38 24.32 6.76 -2.42
C ALA A 38 23.88 5.79 -3.54
N TYR A 39 23.64 4.52 -3.19
CA TYR A 39 23.17 3.49 -4.12
C TYR A 39 21.85 3.87 -4.81
N ILE A 40 20.88 4.42 -4.07
CA ILE A 40 19.61 4.91 -4.64
C ILE A 40 19.85 6.04 -5.64
N ASN A 41 20.76 6.97 -5.34
CA ASN A 41 21.07 8.09 -6.23
C ASN A 41 21.79 7.63 -7.50
N GLU A 42 22.77 6.73 -7.38
CA GLU A 42 23.47 6.12 -8.52
C GLU A 42 22.50 5.35 -9.44
N ASN A 43 21.49 4.71 -8.86
CA ASN A 43 20.49 3.92 -9.57
C ASN A 43 19.15 4.66 -9.74
N TRP A 44 19.15 6.00 -9.65
CA TRP A 44 17.92 6.80 -9.53
C TRP A 44 16.91 6.52 -10.65
N GLY A 45 17.37 6.27 -11.88
CA GLY A 45 16.47 5.99 -13.00
C GLY A 45 15.47 4.87 -12.73
N ILE A 46 15.92 3.79 -12.06
CA ILE A 46 15.06 2.64 -11.74
C ILE A 46 14.13 2.97 -10.56
N TYR A 47 14.64 3.60 -9.50
CA TYR A 47 13.83 4.00 -8.34
C TYR A 47 12.75 5.02 -8.71
N ASN A 48 13.10 6.02 -9.51
CA ASN A 48 12.19 7.03 -10.05
C ASN A 48 11.06 6.40 -10.88
N ALA A 49 11.41 5.50 -11.80
CA ALA A 49 10.42 4.79 -12.62
C ALA A 49 9.50 3.92 -11.75
N HIS A 50 10.08 3.15 -10.83
CA HIS A 50 9.35 2.29 -9.91
C HIS A 50 8.35 3.08 -9.06
N TRP A 51 8.79 4.14 -8.37
CA TRP A 51 7.89 4.96 -7.53
C TRP A 51 6.82 5.70 -8.33
N LYS A 52 7.12 6.14 -9.57
CA LYS A 52 6.09 6.72 -10.45
C LYS A 52 5.03 5.70 -10.87
N ILE A 53 5.44 4.47 -11.18
CA ILE A 53 4.52 3.38 -11.50
C ILE A 53 3.66 3.07 -10.28
N GLU A 54 4.25 2.91 -9.10
CA GLU A 54 3.50 2.69 -7.86
C GLU A 54 2.51 3.81 -7.58
N PHE A 55 2.93 5.06 -7.73
CA PHE A 55 2.05 6.21 -7.56
C PHE A 55 0.83 6.15 -8.49
N LEU A 56 1.03 5.81 -9.77
CA LEU A 56 -0.03 5.63 -10.73
C LEU A 56 -0.99 4.50 -10.31
N LEU A 57 -0.46 3.34 -9.95
CA LEU A 57 -1.27 2.17 -9.59
C LEU A 57 -2.08 2.40 -8.31
N MET A 58 -1.46 2.99 -7.29
CA MET A 58 -2.15 3.38 -6.06
C MET A 58 -3.22 4.43 -6.33
N THR A 59 -2.98 5.35 -7.27
CA THR A 59 -3.99 6.32 -7.70
C THR A 59 -5.19 5.63 -8.36
N MET A 60 -4.97 4.61 -9.19
CA MET A 60 -6.06 3.79 -9.76
C MET A 60 -6.89 3.12 -8.66
N VAL A 61 -6.23 2.53 -7.66
CA VAL A 61 -6.89 1.91 -6.50
C VAL A 61 -7.71 2.96 -5.73
N ALA A 62 -7.14 4.13 -5.46
CA ALA A 62 -7.80 5.22 -4.76
C ALA A 62 -9.05 5.72 -5.50
N ILE A 63 -8.98 5.93 -6.83
CA ILE A 63 -10.12 6.35 -7.65
C ILE A 63 -11.23 5.29 -7.61
N GLY A 64 -10.88 4.01 -7.71
CA GLY A 64 -11.82 2.91 -7.58
C GLY A 64 -12.53 2.91 -6.22
N ALA A 65 -11.76 3.00 -5.14
CA ALA A 65 -12.27 3.04 -3.77
C ALA A 65 -13.19 4.25 -3.54
N PHE A 66 -12.79 5.43 -4.01
CA PHE A 66 -13.55 6.67 -3.88
C PHE A 66 -14.92 6.56 -4.55
N TYR A 67 -14.96 6.03 -5.79
CA TYR A 67 -16.21 5.78 -6.49
C TYR A 67 -17.11 4.80 -5.71
N PHE A 68 -16.54 3.72 -5.15
CA PHE A 68 -17.30 2.76 -4.35
C PHE A 68 -17.79 3.35 -3.03
N ALA A 69 -17.03 4.24 -2.40
CA ALA A 69 -17.44 4.95 -1.19
C ALA A 69 -18.70 5.80 -1.45
N ILE A 70 -18.67 6.62 -2.50
CA ILE A 70 -19.79 7.49 -2.88
C ILE A 70 -21.06 6.69 -3.17
N LYS A 71 -20.92 5.63 -3.97
CA LYS A 71 -22.08 4.89 -4.48
C LYS A 71 -22.65 3.90 -3.48
N SER A 72 -21.81 3.17 -2.74
CA SER A 72 -22.28 2.19 -1.77
C SER A 72 -22.67 2.81 -0.42
N LYS A 73 -22.16 4.01 -0.12
CA LYS A 73 -22.31 4.69 1.18
C LYS A 73 -21.87 3.82 2.38
N LYS A 74 -21.03 2.80 2.15
CA LYS A 74 -20.48 1.95 3.22
C LYS A 74 -19.23 2.61 3.81
N ILE A 75 -19.18 2.71 5.13
CA ILE A 75 -18.04 3.28 5.86
C ILE A 75 -16.70 2.60 5.54
N SER A 76 -16.72 1.30 5.25
CA SER A 76 -15.52 0.54 4.88
C SER A 76 -14.81 1.14 3.65
N TRP A 77 -15.57 1.53 2.62
CA TRP A 77 -15.00 2.14 1.42
C TRP A 77 -14.49 3.56 1.67
N SER A 78 -15.12 4.32 2.56
CA SER A 78 -14.61 5.62 2.99
C SER A 78 -13.27 5.49 3.71
N LEU A 79 -13.13 4.51 4.62
CA LEU A 79 -11.85 4.21 5.29
C LEU A 79 -10.76 3.81 4.28
N ILE A 80 -11.07 2.85 3.38
CA ILE A 80 -10.17 2.42 2.31
C ILE A 80 -9.67 3.63 1.50
N THR A 81 -10.59 4.51 1.12
CA THR A 81 -10.28 5.72 0.35
C THR A 81 -9.36 6.66 1.12
N ILE A 82 -9.70 6.99 2.37
CA ILE A 82 -8.89 7.90 3.20
C ILE A 82 -7.48 7.34 3.37
N GLY A 83 -7.35 6.05 3.70
CA GLY A 83 -6.05 5.40 3.82
C GLY A 83 -5.24 5.50 2.53
N GLN A 84 -5.85 5.22 1.38
CA GLN A 84 -5.18 5.34 0.08
C GLN A 84 -4.75 6.78 -0.24
N LEU A 85 -5.59 7.78 0.02
CA LEU A 85 -5.22 9.18 -0.18
C LEU A 85 -4.03 9.60 0.69
N VAL A 86 -3.98 9.14 1.94
CA VAL A 86 -2.84 9.35 2.82
C VAL A 86 -1.57 8.70 2.25
N LEU A 87 -1.66 7.44 1.80
CA LEU A 87 -0.54 6.72 1.20
C LEU A 87 -0.01 7.41 -0.06
N LEU A 88 -0.88 8.02 -0.87
CA LEU A 88 -0.46 8.73 -2.08
C LEU A 88 0.49 9.90 -1.79
N MET A 89 0.47 10.48 -0.58
CA MET A 89 1.38 11.57 -0.19
C MET A 89 2.84 11.13 -0.09
N ILE A 90 3.11 9.83 0.03
CA ILE A 90 4.47 9.30 0.14
C ILE A 90 5.23 9.53 -1.16
N TYR A 91 4.60 9.29 -2.30
CA TYR A 91 5.26 9.34 -3.60
C TYR A 91 5.86 10.70 -3.95
N PRO A 92 5.16 11.85 -3.84
CA PRO A 92 5.78 13.14 -4.10
C PRO A 92 6.91 13.45 -3.11
N LEU A 93 6.81 13.01 -1.86
CA LEU A 93 7.89 13.16 -0.86
C LEU A 93 9.12 12.35 -1.26
N MET A 94 8.96 11.08 -1.62
CA MET A 94 10.08 10.20 -2.01
C MET A 94 10.71 10.66 -3.33
N LEU A 95 9.89 11.00 -4.34
CA LEU A 95 10.36 11.46 -5.65
C LEU A 95 11.09 12.80 -5.57
N GLY A 96 10.62 13.73 -4.74
CA GLY A 96 11.22 15.06 -4.59
C GLY A 96 12.35 15.14 -3.56
N GLY A 97 12.29 14.33 -2.50
CA GLY A 97 13.15 14.45 -1.33
C GLY A 97 14.42 13.58 -1.34
N TYR A 98 14.55 12.63 -2.26
CA TYR A 98 15.72 11.73 -2.30
C TYR A 98 16.79 12.15 -3.29
N HIS A 99 16.43 12.42 -4.54
CA HIS A 99 17.43 12.57 -5.61
C HIS A 99 18.25 13.85 -5.46
N ASN A 100 19.57 13.71 -5.45
CA ASN A 100 20.55 14.81 -5.37
C ASN A 100 20.32 15.76 -4.19
N ASN A 101 19.66 15.28 -3.13
CA ASN A 101 19.45 16.05 -1.90
C ASN A 101 20.52 15.68 -0.84
N PRO A 102 20.76 16.56 0.15
CA PRO A 102 21.57 16.20 1.30
C PRO A 102 21.00 14.98 2.02
N ILE A 103 21.88 14.13 2.55
CA ILE A 103 21.47 12.89 3.22
C ILE A 103 20.55 13.14 4.42
N ASP A 104 20.76 14.22 5.17
CA ASP A 104 19.91 14.54 6.32
C ASP A 104 18.49 14.94 5.92
N LEU A 105 18.33 15.59 4.75
CA LEU A 105 17.01 15.83 4.17
C LEU A 105 16.35 14.50 3.77
N ALA A 106 17.09 13.60 3.11
CA ALA A 106 16.57 12.29 2.73
C ALA A 106 16.18 11.43 3.95
N LYS A 107 16.95 11.50 5.05
CA LYS A 107 16.61 10.88 6.35
C LYS A 107 15.29 11.40 6.89
N MET A 108 15.14 12.72 6.97
CA MET A 108 13.91 13.35 7.46
C MET A 108 12.71 12.94 6.59
N ILE A 109 12.86 12.97 5.26
CA ILE A 109 11.81 12.55 4.33
C ILE A 109 11.47 11.06 4.50
N ASN A 110 12.46 10.19 4.70
CA ASN A 110 12.23 8.77 4.98
C ASN A 110 11.37 8.57 6.24
N GLN A 111 11.68 9.30 7.32
CA GLN A 111 10.92 9.22 8.57
C GLN A 111 9.47 9.67 8.37
N ILE A 112 9.26 10.81 7.70
CA ILE A 112 7.92 11.32 7.38
C ILE A 112 7.16 10.31 6.52
N ALA A 113 7.80 9.79 5.46
CA ALA A 113 7.22 8.79 4.57
C ALA A 113 6.84 7.52 5.31
N THR A 114 7.66 7.05 6.25
CA THR A 114 7.38 5.86 7.07
C THR A 114 6.15 6.07 7.96
N ILE A 115 6.04 7.22 8.62
CA ILE A 115 4.87 7.55 9.45
C ILE A 115 3.60 7.58 8.59
N ILE A 116 3.62 8.26 7.44
CA ILE A 116 2.50 8.32 6.50
C ILE A 116 2.15 6.92 5.99
N PHE A 117 3.15 6.10 5.67
CA PHE A 117 2.98 4.73 5.21
C PHE A 117 2.27 3.86 6.24
N VAL A 118 2.77 3.85 7.47
CA VAL A 118 2.21 3.03 8.54
C VAL A 118 0.79 3.47 8.86
N PHE A 119 0.58 4.77 9.08
CA PHE A 119 -0.73 5.31 9.41
C PHE A 119 -1.76 5.11 8.29
N GLY A 120 -1.38 5.42 7.04
CA GLY A 120 -2.24 5.24 5.87
C GLY A 120 -2.65 3.77 5.68
N ASN A 121 -1.72 2.83 5.87
CA ASN A 121 -2.02 1.41 5.79
C ASN A 121 -2.91 0.93 6.95
N ILE A 122 -2.73 1.41 8.19
CA ILE A 122 -3.63 1.08 9.30
C ILE A 122 -5.08 1.43 8.94
N ILE A 123 -5.32 2.63 8.41
CA ILE A 123 -6.67 3.07 8.01
C ILE A 123 -7.18 2.22 6.84
N PHE A 124 -6.37 2.03 5.80
CA PHE A 124 -6.74 1.27 4.60
C PHE A 124 -7.11 -0.18 4.95
N LEU A 125 -6.25 -0.88 5.69
CA LEU A 125 -6.44 -2.27 6.09
C LEU A 125 -7.59 -2.43 7.09
N SER A 126 -7.81 -1.46 7.99
CA SER A 126 -9.00 -1.44 8.85
C SER A 126 -10.28 -1.33 8.00
N GLY A 127 -10.25 -0.50 6.96
CA GLY A 127 -11.33 -0.43 5.98
C GLY A 127 -11.58 -1.74 5.26
N LEU A 128 -10.53 -2.45 4.82
CA LEU A 128 -10.62 -3.79 4.23
C LEU A 128 -11.15 -4.83 5.21
N PHE A 129 -10.70 -4.83 6.47
CA PHE A 129 -11.21 -5.70 7.52
C PHE A 129 -12.73 -5.53 7.70
N VAL A 130 -13.19 -4.28 7.83
CA VAL A 130 -14.63 -3.99 7.96
C VAL A 130 -15.40 -4.36 6.69
N LEU A 131 -14.80 -4.19 5.50
CA LEU A 131 -15.40 -4.60 4.24
C LEU A 131 -15.60 -6.12 4.21
N TYR A 132 -14.56 -6.88 4.53
CA TYR A 132 -14.57 -8.34 4.41
C TYR A 132 -15.41 -9.02 5.47
N ILE A 133 -15.51 -8.47 6.69
CA ILE A 133 -16.38 -9.07 7.71
C ILE A 133 -17.87 -8.84 7.42
N LYS A 134 -18.23 -7.72 6.77
CA LYS A 134 -19.62 -7.33 6.53
C LYS A 134 -20.18 -7.77 5.18
N ASP A 135 -19.33 -8.06 4.20
CA ASP A 135 -19.76 -8.42 2.85
C ASP A 135 -19.74 -9.94 2.61
N ASN A 136 -20.61 -10.39 1.71
CA ASN A 136 -20.78 -11.80 1.32
C ASN A 136 -20.38 -12.07 -0.14
N ILE A 137 -19.74 -11.10 -0.81
CA ILE A 137 -19.29 -11.25 -2.21
C ILE A 137 -18.22 -12.35 -2.38
N LEU A 138 -17.33 -12.53 -1.40
CA LEU A 138 -16.31 -13.57 -1.42
C LEU A 138 -16.86 -14.90 -0.90
N LYS A 139 -16.30 -16.01 -1.41
CA LYS A 139 -16.53 -17.34 -0.81
C LYS A 139 -16.08 -17.31 0.66
N PRO A 140 -16.74 -18.06 1.57
CA PRO A 140 -16.47 -18.01 3.00
C PRO A 140 -14.99 -18.19 3.36
N TRP A 141 -14.31 -19.19 2.80
CA TRP A 141 -12.89 -19.43 3.07
C TRP A 141 -12.02 -18.23 2.70
N LEU A 142 -12.20 -17.66 1.50
CA LEU A 142 -11.41 -16.53 1.01
C LEU A 142 -11.68 -15.26 1.82
N ARG A 143 -12.94 -15.07 2.24
CA ARG A 143 -13.35 -13.99 3.13
C ARG A 143 -12.63 -14.08 4.48
N TYR A 144 -12.66 -15.24 5.13
CA TYR A 144 -12.01 -15.42 6.43
C TYR A 144 -10.49 -15.30 6.33
N THR A 145 -9.88 -15.78 5.25
CA THR A 145 -8.45 -15.52 4.97
C THR A 145 -8.18 -14.03 4.85
N ALA A 146 -8.99 -13.27 4.10
CA ALA A 146 -8.83 -11.83 3.94
C ALA A 146 -8.99 -11.07 5.26
N VAL A 147 -9.97 -11.45 6.07
CA VAL A 147 -10.18 -10.89 7.41
C VAL A 147 -8.97 -11.16 8.29
N ALA A 148 -8.49 -12.41 8.36
CA ALA A 148 -7.35 -12.77 9.19
C ALA A 148 -6.08 -12.01 8.77
N PHE A 149 -5.78 -11.93 7.47
CA PHE A 149 -4.61 -11.21 6.98
C PHE A 149 -4.72 -9.72 7.24
N ALA A 150 -5.88 -9.10 6.98
CA ALA A 150 -6.07 -7.69 7.28
C ALA A 150 -5.92 -7.39 8.79
N SER A 151 -6.45 -8.26 9.66
CA SER A 151 -6.29 -8.12 11.12
C SER A 151 -4.83 -8.23 11.57
N ILE A 152 -4.10 -9.23 11.07
CA ILE A 152 -2.67 -9.41 11.39
C ILE A 152 -1.88 -8.17 10.96
N GLU A 153 -2.07 -7.70 9.73
CA GLU A 153 -1.35 -6.53 9.22
C GLU A 153 -1.69 -5.25 10.00
N VAL A 154 -2.96 -5.02 10.36
CA VAL A 154 -3.33 -3.87 11.21
C VAL A 154 -2.61 -3.94 12.55
N LEU A 155 -2.58 -5.10 13.22
CA LEU A 155 -1.91 -5.26 14.51
C LEU A 155 -0.39 -5.05 14.40
N VAL A 156 0.23 -5.62 13.37
CA VAL A 156 1.66 -5.47 13.09
C VAL A 156 2.01 -4.00 12.88
N LEU A 157 1.23 -3.28 12.06
CA LEU A 157 1.46 -1.86 11.81
C LEU A 157 1.15 -0.99 13.03
N LEU A 158 0.18 -1.35 13.86
CA LEU A 158 -0.04 -0.67 15.14
C LEU A 158 1.16 -0.82 16.08
N PHE A 159 1.79 -1.99 16.11
CA PHE A 159 3.02 -2.19 16.87
C PHE A 159 4.21 -1.41 16.30
N VAL A 160 4.30 -1.26 14.98
CA VAL A 160 5.30 -0.36 14.37
C VAL A 160 5.01 1.09 14.73
N PHE A 161 3.74 1.51 14.67
CA PHE A 161 3.34 2.87 15.00
C PHE A 161 3.59 3.22 16.48
N ALA A 162 3.52 2.24 17.37
CA ALA A 162 3.82 2.37 18.79
C ALA A 162 5.30 2.12 19.13
N ASP A 163 6.18 2.04 18.13
CA ASP A 163 7.62 1.76 18.26
C ASP A 163 7.96 0.45 19.02
N VAL A 164 7.03 -0.52 19.02
CA VAL A 164 7.23 -1.86 19.61
C VAL A 164 7.99 -2.78 18.65
N LEU A 165 7.77 -2.63 17.34
CA LEU A 165 8.45 -3.38 16.28
C LEU A 165 9.13 -2.43 15.30
N THR A 166 10.28 -2.83 14.77
CA THR A 166 10.96 -2.10 13.69
C THR A 166 10.38 -2.46 12.32
N TRP A 167 10.49 -1.55 11.36
CA TRP A 167 10.06 -1.80 9.97
C TRP A 167 10.72 -3.03 9.34
N GLN A 168 11.97 -3.32 9.69
CA GLN A 168 12.67 -4.50 9.16
C GLN A 168 12.06 -5.81 9.68
N GLN A 169 11.60 -5.83 10.93
CA GLN A 169 10.94 -7.01 11.52
C GLN A 169 9.59 -7.29 10.85
N THR A 170 8.89 -6.27 10.35
CA THR A 170 7.58 -6.43 9.71
C THR A 170 7.64 -6.87 8.26
N MET A 171 8.82 -6.85 7.61
CA MET A 171 8.98 -7.34 6.24
C MET A 171 8.64 -8.81 6.06
N VAL A 172 8.66 -9.61 7.13
CA VAL A 172 8.20 -11.01 7.09
C VAL A 172 6.71 -11.15 6.77
N THR A 173 5.91 -10.11 7.02
CA THR A 173 4.45 -10.12 6.79
C THR A 173 4.07 -9.56 5.41
N ALA A 174 5.02 -8.96 4.67
CA ALA A 174 4.80 -8.44 3.32
C ALA A 174 4.10 -9.42 2.34
N PRO A 175 4.35 -10.75 2.37
CA PRO A 175 3.58 -11.70 1.56
C PRO A 175 2.07 -11.69 1.83
N LEU A 176 1.62 -11.40 3.05
CA LEU A 176 0.21 -11.30 3.39
C LEU A 176 -0.46 -10.12 2.68
N VAL A 177 0.25 -8.98 2.62
CA VAL A 177 -0.20 -7.78 1.89
C VAL A 177 -0.36 -8.07 0.40
N ASN A 178 0.58 -8.81 -0.21
CA ASN A 178 0.47 -9.27 -1.60
C ASN A 178 -0.81 -10.08 -1.82
N VAL A 179 -1.04 -11.09 -0.97
CA VAL A 179 -2.25 -11.92 -1.07
C VAL A 179 -3.51 -11.06 -0.88
N LEU A 180 -3.52 -10.10 0.06
CA LEU A 180 -4.63 -9.17 0.22
C LEU A 180 -4.89 -8.35 -1.05
N TYR A 181 -3.86 -7.86 -1.73
CA TYR A 181 -4.03 -7.16 -3.01
C TYR A 181 -4.59 -8.06 -4.12
N LEU A 182 -4.23 -9.36 -4.16
CA LEU A 182 -4.84 -10.32 -5.08
C LEU A 182 -6.33 -10.55 -4.74
N ILE A 183 -6.66 -10.64 -3.45
CA ILE A 183 -8.04 -10.74 -2.98
C ILE A 183 -8.83 -9.47 -3.35
N ASN A 184 -8.24 -8.29 -3.15
CA ASN A 184 -8.82 -7.00 -3.54
C ASN A 184 -9.14 -6.99 -5.04
N ALA A 185 -8.21 -7.44 -5.88
CA ALA A 185 -8.40 -7.52 -7.32
C ALA A 185 -9.58 -8.42 -7.69
N TYR A 186 -9.64 -9.61 -7.11
CA TYR A 186 -10.74 -10.55 -7.33
C TYR A 186 -12.09 -10.03 -6.80
N TYR A 187 -12.09 -9.43 -5.61
CA TYR A 187 -13.27 -8.79 -5.01
C TYR A 187 -13.83 -7.71 -5.93
N GLY A 188 -12.97 -6.85 -6.48
CA GLY A 188 -13.34 -5.81 -7.42
C GLY A 188 -14.01 -6.33 -8.69
N LEU A 189 -13.54 -7.45 -9.24
CA LEU A 189 -14.16 -8.08 -10.40
C LEU A 189 -15.57 -8.60 -10.08
N LYS A 190 -15.76 -9.17 -8.88
CA LYS A 190 -17.03 -9.75 -8.42
C LYS A 190 -18.04 -8.72 -7.91
N LEU A 191 -17.60 -7.50 -7.59
CA LEU A 191 -18.46 -6.43 -7.12
C LEU A 191 -19.61 -6.16 -8.10
N LYS A 192 -20.86 -6.32 -7.64
CA LYS A 192 -22.06 -5.88 -8.36
C LYS A 192 -22.57 -4.65 -7.64
N MET A 193 -22.58 -3.52 -8.32
CA MET A 193 -23.17 -2.29 -7.81
C MET A 193 -24.26 -1.87 -8.78
N GLU A 194 -25.44 -1.62 -8.23
CA GLU A 194 -26.56 -1.00 -8.95
C GLU A 194 -26.27 0.48 -9.23
#